data_AF-A0AB37XPL1-F1
#
_entry.id   AF-A0AB37XPL1-F1
#
_cell.length_a   1.000
_cell.length_b   1.000
_cell.length_c   1.000
_cell.angle_alpha   90.00
_cell.angle_beta   90.00
_cell.angle_gamma   90.00
#
_symmetry.space_group_name_H-M   'P 1'
#
loop_
_entity.id
_entity.type
_entity.pdbx_description
1 polymer ?
#
loop_
_entity_poly.entity_id
_entity_poly.type
_entity_poly.pdbx_seq_one_letter_code
_entity_poly.pdbx_strand_id
1 'polypeptide(L)'
;MNVYLAEFLGTAILILFGGGVCANVNLKRSAANGADWIVITAGWGLAVTMGVFAVGQFSGAHLNPAVSLALALDGSFDWSLVPGYIVAQMLGAIVGATIVW
;
A
#
# COMPACT_ATOMS: atom_id res chain seq x y z
N MET A 1 -7.78 5.98 -15.49
CA MET A 1 -6.84 6.55 -14.49
C MET A 1 -5.42 6.33 -14.99
N ASN A 2 -4.49 7.26 -14.76
CA ASN A 2 -3.07 7.07 -15.11
C ASN A 2 -2.46 5.98 -14.20
N VAL A 3 -1.60 5.11 -14.75
CA VAL A 3 -0.91 4.03 -14.01
C VAL A 3 -0.15 4.54 -12.78
N TYR A 4 0.51 5.69 -12.86
CA TYR A 4 1.24 6.27 -11.73
C TYR A 4 0.30 6.82 -10.66
N LEU A 5 -0.84 7.39 -11.05
CA LEU A 5 -1.86 7.84 -10.09
C LEU A 5 -2.51 6.65 -9.39
N ALA A 6 -2.72 5.55 -10.12
CA ALA A 6 -3.21 4.30 -9.56
C ALA A 6 -2.25 3.73 -8.50
N GLU A 7 -0.95 3.61 -8.82
CA GLU A 7 0.05 3.15 -7.84
C GLU A 7 0.17 4.08 -6.63
N PHE A 8 0.14 5.39 -6.84
CA PHE A 8 0.13 6.37 -5.74
C PHE A 8 -1.07 6.17 -4.81
N LEU A 9 -2.30 6.11 -5.36
CA LEU A 9 -3.52 5.96 -4.57
C LEU A 9 -3.59 4.59 -3.88
N GLY A 10 -3.23 3.52 -4.58
CA GLY A 10 -3.23 2.17 -4.03
C GLY A 10 -2.24 2.03 -2.88
N THR A 11 -1.02 2.56 -3.01
CA THR A 11 -0.03 2.53 -1.92
C THR A 11 -0.43 3.46 -0.76
N ALA A 12 -1.07 4.62 -1.04
CA ALA A 12 -1.61 5.47 0.01
C ALA A 12 -2.70 4.76 0.83
N ILE A 13 -3.62 4.04 0.17
CA ILE A 13 -4.64 3.20 0.82
C ILE A 13 -3.98 2.11 1.68
N LEU A 14 -3.01 1.40 1.12
CA LEU A 14 -2.29 0.33 1.80
C LEU A 14 -1.63 0.84 3.10
N ILE A 15 -0.91 1.96 3.03
CA ILE A 15 -0.21 2.51 4.19
C ILE A 15 -1.16 3.17 5.19
N LEU A 16 -2.22 3.83 4.73
CA LEU A 16 -3.25 4.41 5.59
C LEU A 16 -3.90 3.33 6.47
N PHE A 17 -4.37 2.22 5.87
CA PHE A 17 -5.01 1.15 6.62
C PHE A 17 -4.01 0.30 7.41
N GLY A 18 -2.84 0.01 6.85
CA GLY A 18 -1.78 -0.74 7.54
C GLY A 18 -1.22 0.01 8.75
N GLY A 19 -0.92 1.30 8.61
CA GLY A 19 -0.58 2.17 9.74
C GLY A 19 -1.75 2.34 10.70
N GLY A 20 -2.98 2.38 10.19
CA GLY A 20 -4.19 2.61 10.97
C GLY A 20 -4.48 1.47 11.93
N VAL A 21 -4.27 0.22 11.50
CA VAL A 21 -4.39 -0.92 12.42
C VAL A 21 -3.29 -0.89 13.48
N CYS A 22 -2.06 -0.49 13.14
CA CYS A 22 -1.00 -0.30 14.14
C CYS A 22 -1.37 0.78 15.17
N ALA A 23 -1.90 1.92 14.72
CA ALA A 23 -2.38 2.99 15.60
C ALA A 23 -3.54 2.52 16.49
N ASN A 24 -4.50 1.79 15.91
CA ASN A 24 -5.66 1.25 16.61
C ASN A 24 -5.28 0.21 17.68
N VAL A 25 -4.18 -0.53 17.51
CA VAL A 25 -3.74 -1.51 18.51
C VAL A 25 -2.82 -0.89 19.58
N ASN A 26 -1.98 0.07 19.22
CA ASN A 26 -0.92 0.57 20.11
C ASN A 26 -1.26 1.84 20.88
N LEU A 27 -2.20 2.68 20.42
CA LEU A 27 -2.52 3.94 21.10
C LEU A 27 -3.45 3.73 22.29
N LYS A 28 -3.11 4.30 23.46
CA LYS A 28 -3.82 4.07 24.74
C LYS A 28 -5.31 4.41 24.76
N ARG A 29 -5.80 5.18 23.78
CA ARG A 29 -7.20 5.65 23.69
C ARG A 29 -7.94 5.11 22.47
N SER A 30 -7.39 4.11 21.78
CA SER A 30 -8.09 3.42 20.71
C SER A 30 -8.97 2.29 21.27
N ALA A 31 -10.03 1.95 20.53
CA ALA A 31 -10.97 0.91 20.95
C ALA A 31 -10.35 -0.50 20.96
N ALA A 32 -9.30 -0.73 20.16
CA ALA A 32 -8.60 -2.01 20.10
C ALA A 32 -7.24 -1.98 20.81
N ASN A 33 -7.03 -1.05 21.77
CA ASN A 33 -5.78 -0.98 22.50
C ASN A 33 -5.47 -2.30 23.22
N GLY A 34 -4.26 -2.82 23.01
CA GLY A 34 -3.83 -4.09 23.60
C GLY A 34 -4.38 -5.34 22.91
N ALA A 35 -4.97 -5.21 21.72
CA ALA A 35 -5.31 -6.36 20.89
C ALA A 35 -4.05 -7.11 20.42
N ASP A 36 -4.23 -8.40 20.12
CA ASP A 36 -3.12 -9.30 19.76
C ASP A 36 -2.64 -9.09 18.31
N TRP A 37 -1.45 -9.63 17.98
CA TRP A 37 -0.77 -9.49 16.70
C TRP A 37 -1.61 -9.93 15.49
N ILE A 38 -2.57 -10.84 15.70
CA ILE A 38 -3.49 -11.30 14.64
C ILE A 38 -4.34 -10.17 14.07
N VAL A 39 -4.70 -9.17 14.87
CA VAL A 39 -5.46 -8.00 14.40
C VAL A 39 -4.62 -7.16 13.45
N ILE A 40 -3.34 -6.97 13.79
CA ILE A 40 -2.39 -6.23 12.94
C ILE A 40 -2.19 -6.98 11.62
N THR A 41 -1.86 -8.28 11.65
CA THR A 41 -1.58 -9.03 10.43
C THR A 41 -2.80 -9.16 9.52
N ALA A 42 -3.99 -9.42 10.08
CA ALA A 42 -5.24 -9.40 9.31
C ALA A 42 -5.52 -8.00 8.72
N GLY A 43 -5.32 -6.94 9.51
CA GLY A 43 -5.50 -5.57 9.07
C GLY A 43 -4.60 -5.19 7.90
N TRP A 44 -3.32 -5.58 7.92
CA TRP A 44 -2.41 -5.38 6.80
C TRP A 44 -2.82 -6.17 5.55
N GLY A 45 -3.25 -7.43 5.70
CA GLY A 45 -3.73 -8.22 4.57
C GLY A 45 -4.97 -7.60 3.90
N LEU A 46 -5.91 -7.10 4.70
CA LEU A 46 -7.07 -6.36 4.21
C LEU A 46 -6.67 -5.03 3.58
N ALA A 47 -5.69 -4.30 4.14
CA ALA A 47 -5.18 -3.06 3.56
C ALA A 47 -4.64 -3.26 2.14
N VAL A 48 -3.85 -4.32 1.92
CA VAL A 48 -3.38 -4.70 0.58
C VAL A 48 -4.56 -5.01 -0.34
N THR A 49 -5.53 -5.80 0.14
CA THR A 49 -6.72 -6.19 -0.64
C THR A 49 -7.51 -4.96 -1.11
N MET A 50 -7.72 -4.00 -0.21
CA MET A 50 -8.41 -2.74 -0.52
C MET A 50 -7.64 -1.92 -1.56
N GLY A 51 -6.32 -1.82 -1.43
CA GLY A 51 -5.48 -1.16 -2.43
C GLY A 51 -5.61 -1.81 -3.81
N VAL A 52 -5.51 -3.15 -3.87
CA VAL A 52 -5.64 -3.92 -5.12
C VAL A 52 -7.02 -3.76 -5.74
N PHE A 53 -8.11 -3.83 -4.97
CA PHE A 53 -9.46 -3.63 -5.49
C PHE A 53 -9.71 -2.21 -5.98
N ALA A 54 -9.10 -1.21 -5.32
CA ALA A 54 -9.23 0.18 -5.73
C ALA A 54 -8.57 0.46 -7.10
N VAL A 55 -7.38 -0.12 -7.35
CA VAL A 55 -6.55 0.33 -8.48
C VAL A 55 -6.07 -0.76 -9.44
N GLY A 56 -6.33 -2.04 -9.16
CA GLY A 56 -5.80 -3.19 -9.91
C GLY A 56 -6.13 -3.17 -11.39
N GLN A 57 -7.34 -2.77 -11.76
CA GLN A 57 -7.75 -2.64 -13.17
C GLN A 57 -6.97 -1.57 -13.97
N PHE A 58 -6.27 -0.66 -13.29
CA PHE A 58 -5.59 0.47 -13.93
C PHE A 58 -4.08 0.30 -14.02
N SER A 59 -3.41 -0.24 -13.00
CA SER A 59 -1.94 -0.36 -12.96
C SER A 59 -1.39 -1.77 -12.81
N GLY A 60 -2.26 -2.77 -12.60
CA GLY A 60 -1.87 -4.10 -12.11
C GLY A 60 -1.67 -4.15 -10.59
N ALA A 61 -1.82 -3.01 -9.89
CA ALA A 61 -1.67 -2.86 -8.43
C ALA A 61 -0.41 -3.52 -7.88
N HIS A 62 0.76 -3.05 -8.30
CA HIS A 62 2.02 -3.53 -7.71
C HIS A 62 2.12 -3.06 -6.25
N LEU A 63 1.79 -1.79 -6.03
CA LEU A 63 1.73 -1.07 -4.75
C LEU A 63 3.02 -1.17 -3.92
N ASN A 64 4.10 -1.66 -4.53
CA ASN A 64 5.33 -2.08 -3.88
C ASN A 64 6.49 -2.03 -4.90
N PRO A 65 7.59 -1.32 -4.59
CA PRO A 65 8.78 -1.28 -5.43
C PRO A 65 9.37 -2.67 -5.71
N ALA A 66 9.37 -3.56 -4.72
CA ALA A 66 9.92 -4.91 -4.85
C ALA A 66 9.10 -5.76 -5.84
N VAL A 67 7.76 -5.63 -5.83
CA VAL A 67 6.88 -6.31 -6.79
C VAL A 67 7.13 -5.78 -8.21
N SER A 68 7.26 -4.46 -8.36
CA SER A 68 7.54 -3.84 -9.66
C SER A 68 8.87 -4.31 -10.23
N LEU A 69 9.91 -4.41 -9.39
CA LEU A 69 11.21 -4.95 -9.78
C LEU A 69 11.14 -6.44 -10.11
N ALA A 70 10.44 -7.24 -9.32
CA ALA A 70 10.32 -8.67 -9.55
C ALA A 70 9.62 -8.98 -10.89
N LEU A 71 8.53 -8.29 -11.20
CA LEU A 71 7.82 -8.46 -12.47
C LEU A 71 8.65 -7.98 -13.67
N ALA A 72 9.43 -6.91 -13.49
CA ALA A 72 10.34 -6.46 -14.54
C ALA A 72 11.50 -7.46 -14.78
N LEU A 73 12.04 -8.06 -13.72
CA LEU A 73 13.08 -9.09 -13.80
C LEU A 73 12.58 -10.38 -14.48
N ASP A 74 11.32 -10.75 -14.24
CA ASP A 74 10.66 -11.90 -14.87
C ASP A 74 10.21 -11.59 -16.33
N GLY A 75 10.30 -10.34 -16.77
CA GLY A 75 9.91 -9.92 -18.13
C GLY A 75 8.40 -9.73 -18.32
N SER A 76 7.61 -9.81 -17.24
CA SER A 76 6.16 -9.58 -17.25
C SER A 76 5.79 -8.10 -17.10
N PHE A 77 6.76 -7.20 -16.90
CA PHE A 77 6.54 -5.76 -16.79
C PHE A 77 7.64 -4.94 -17.48
N ASP A 78 7.26 -3.83 -18.11
CA ASP A 78 8.20 -2.96 -18.82
C ASP A 78 9.11 -2.18 -17.86
N TRP A 79 10.42 -2.38 -18.01
CA TRP A 79 11.47 -1.67 -17.27
C TRP A 79 11.36 -0.15 -17.38
N SER A 80 10.84 0.39 -18.49
CA SER A 80 10.67 1.83 -18.69
C SER A 80 9.72 2.48 -17.66
N LEU A 81 8.76 1.70 -17.14
CA LEU A 81 7.75 2.17 -16.20
C LEU A 81 8.19 2.06 -14.74
N VAL A 82 9.16 1.18 -14.44
CA VAL A 82 9.58 0.85 -13.07
C VAL A 82 9.98 2.08 -12.25
N PRO A 83 10.83 3.02 -12.74
CA PRO A 83 11.21 4.18 -11.95
C PRO A 83 10.00 5.05 -11.57
N GLY A 84 9.06 5.22 -12.49
CA GLY A 84 7.83 5.98 -12.25
C GLY A 84 6.90 5.30 -11.25
N TYR A 85 6.76 3.97 -11.32
CA TYR A 85 6.02 3.18 -10.33
C TYR A 85 6.62 3.34 -8.93
N ILE A 86 7.94 3.21 -8.78
CA ILE A 86 8.62 3.36 -7.49
C ILE A 86 8.38 4.76 -6.91
N VAL A 87 8.56 5.82 -7.70
CA VAL A 87 8.32 7.20 -7.23
C VAL A 87 6.86 7.37 -6.79
N ALA A 88 5.90 6.90 -7.59
CA ALA A 88 4.48 6.98 -7.26
C ALA A 88 4.14 6.23 -5.96
N GLN A 89 4.65 5.00 -5.79
CA GLN A 89 4.45 4.20 -4.58
C GLN A 89 5.06 4.87 -3.35
N MET A 90 6.28 5.40 -3.45
CA MET A 90 6.93 6.09 -2.33
C MET A 90 6.19 7.36 -1.92
N LEU A 91 5.75 8.16 -2.88
CA LEU A 91 4.92 9.35 -2.60
C LEU A 91 3.56 8.96 -2.00
N GLY A 92 2.94 7.90 -2.53
CA GLY A 92 1.69 7.35 -2.00
C GLY A 92 1.84 6.89 -0.56
N ALA A 93 2.93 6.18 -0.26
CA ALA A 93 3.27 5.72 1.08
C ALA A 93 3.46 6.89 2.06
N ILE A 94 4.20 7.93 1.65
CA ILE A 94 4.39 9.15 2.46
C ILE A 94 3.04 9.81 2.76
N VAL A 95 2.17 9.94 1.75
CA VAL A 95 0.84 10.54 1.94
C VAL A 95 -0.05 9.68 2.84
N GLY A 96 -0.10 8.36 2.64
CA GLY A 96 -0.83 7.45 3.53
C GLY A 96 -0.34 7.53 4.98
N ALA A 97 1.00 7.58 5.17
CA ALA A 97 1.62 7.74 6.48
C ALA A 97 1.31 9.11 7.11
N THR A 98 1.21 10.16 6.32
CA THR A 98 0.87 11.51 6.81
C THR A 98 -0.60 11.59 7.22
N ILE A 99 -1.50 10.93 6.51
CA ILE A 99 -2.94 10.94 6.82
C ILE A 99 -3.24 10.13 8.09
N VAL A 100 -2.50 9.04 8.33
CA VAL A 100 -2.71 8.19 9.51
C VAL A 100 -2.07 8.72 10.79
N TRP A 101 -1.17 9.70 10.67
CA TRP A 101 -0.47 10.33 11.79
C TRP A 101 -1.37 11.28 12.59
#